data_AF-A0A3D1U1V1-F1
#
_entry.id   AF-A0A3D1U1V1-F1
#
_cell.length_a   1.000
_cell.length_b   1.000
_cell.length_c   1.000
_cell.angle_alpha   90.00
_cell.angle_beta   90.00
_cell.angle_gamma   90.00
#
_symmetry.space_group_name_H-M   'P 1'
#
loop_
_entity.id
_entity.type
_entity.pdbx_description
1 polymer ?
#
loop_
_entity_poly.entity_id
_entity_poly.type
_entity_poly.pdbx_seq_one_letter_code
_entity_poly.pdbx_strand_id
1 'polypeptide(L)'
;MRCVRDHARVSWHSFAPAYICHDLLSFVRTSLTGAPMRSSHTFTISLPPDLAAEVDRLAAEEHRSRSELFREAFRRYVNSQRRWDRILDLGPRAARAAGLASEEAIDAAVDQAVRDVRRERRRGV
;
A
#
# COMPACT_ATOMS: atom_id res chain seq x y z
N MET A 1 -31.59 -46.03 -3.38
CA MET A 1 -32.37 -45.99 -4.64
C MET A 1 -31.61 -45.18 -5.68
N ARG A 2 -31.29 -45.79 -6.83
CA ARG A 2 -30.79 -45.12 -8.05
C ARG A 2 -31.97 -44.65 -8.89
N CYS A 3 -31.77 -43.56 -9.63
CA CYS A 3 -32.33 -43.19 -10.95
C CYS A 3 -32.16 -41.66 -11.05
N VAL A 4 -31.14 -41.08 -11.69
CA VAL A 4 -30.84 -41.00 -13.13
C VAL A 4 -32.07 -40.62 -13.96
N ARG A 5 -32.10 -39.33 -14.35
CA ARG A 5 -32.29 -38.76 -15.69
C ARG A 5 -33.48 -39.31 -16.51
N ASP A 6 -34.46 -38.48 -16.85
CA ASP A 6 -34.55 -37.82 -18.16
C ASP A 6 -35.88 -37.06 -18.32
N HIS A 7 -36.01 -36.36 -19.46
CA HIS A 7 -37.17 -35.63 -20.00
C HIS A 7 -37.20 -34.14 -19.63
N ALA A 8 -37.25 -33.18 -20.56
CA ALA A 8 -37.55 -33.25 -21.98
C ALA A 8 -36.95 -32.05 -22.72
N ARG A 9 -36.40 -32.35 -23.90
CA ARG A 9 -36.34 -31.47 -25.06
C ARG A 9 -37.67 -30.72 -25.21
N VAL A 10 -37.62 -29.39 -25.17
CA VAL A 10 -38.73 -28.58 -25.70
C VAL A 10 -38.26 -28.01 -27.03
N SER A 11 -38.61 -28.72 -28.11
CA SER A 11 -38.57 -28.20 -29.46
C SER A 11 -39.84 -27.39 -29.70
N TRP A 12 -39.73 -26.08 -29.85
CA TRP A 12 -40.74 -25.30 -30.56
C TRP A 12 -40.10 -24.75 -31.81
N HIS A 13 -40.40 -25.45 -32.89
CA HIS A 13 -40.22 -25.00 -34.25
C HIS A 13 -40.99 -23.69 -34.47
N SER A 14 -40.39 -22.83 -35.28
CA SER A 14 -41.11 -21.96 -36.23
C SER A 14 -42.00 -20.87 -35.63
N PHE A 15 -41.39 -19.76 -35.22
CA PHE A 15 -41.97 -18.43 -35.44
C PHE A 15 -40.83 -17.45 -35.78
N ALA A 16 -40.46 -17.42 -37.06
CA ALA A 16 -39.77 -16.28 -37.63
C ALA A 16 -40.83 -15.20 -37.93
N PRO A 17 -40.59 -13.97 -37.47
CA PRO A 17 -40.65 -12.86 -38.41
C PRO A 17 -39.35 -12.07 -38.38
N ALA A 18 -38.83 -11.83 -39.57
CA ALA A 18 -37.72 -10.97 -39.85
C ALA A 18 -38.01 -9.53 -39.36
N TYR A 19 -37.20 -9.04 -38.43
CA TYR A 19 -36.86 -7.63 -38.34
C TYR A 19 -35.36 -7.51 -38.09
N ILE A 20 -34.65 -7.33 -39.20
CA ILE A 20 -33.29 -6.83 -39.24
C ILE A 20 -33.36 -5.38 -38.73
N CYS A 21 -32.99 -5.17 -37.47
CA CYS A 21 -32.42 -3.92 -36.99
C CYS A 21 -31.26 -4.29 -36.07
N HIS A 22 -30.14 -4.62 -36.72
CA HIS A 22 -28.82 -4.67 -36.09
C HIS A 22 -28.39 -3.23 -35.81
N ASP A 23 -28.82 -2.66 -34.69
CA ASP A 23 -28.03 -1.70 -33.92
C ASP A 23 -28.79 -1.19 -32.69
N LEU A 24 -28.03 -0.90 -31.64
CA LEU A 24 -28.44 -0.35 -30.33
C LEU A 24 -28.69 -1.35 -29.19
N LEU A 25 -28.14 -2.57 -29.28
CA LEU A 25 -27.75 -3.36 -28.09
C LEU A 25 -26.42 -2.83 -27.49
N SER A 26 -26.40 -1.53 -27.14
CA SER A 26 -25.30 -0.93 -26.35
C SER A 26 -25.76 0.14 -25.35
N PHE A 27 -27.00 0.64 -25.45
CA PHE A 27 -27.41 1.78 -24.61
C PHE A 27 -28.03 1.40 -23.25
N VAL A 28 -28.40 0.12 -23.03
CA VAL A 28 -29.04 -0.33 -21.77
C VAL A 28 -28.23 -1.43 -21.08
N ARG A 29 -26.89 -1.26 -20.99
CA ARG A 29 -26.04 -2.10 -20.13
C ARG A 29 -24.86 -1.37 -19.49
N THR A 30 -25.05 -0.10 -19.14
CA THR A 30 -24.12 0.64 -18.26
C THR A 30 -24.85 1.15 -17.02
N SER A 31 -25.77 0.33 -16.50
CA SER A 31 -26.21 0.44 -15.12
C SER A 31 -25.27 -0.40 -14.25
N LEU A 32 -24.54 0.29 -13.37
CA LEU A 32 -24.04 -0.23 -12.11
C LEU A 32 -22.96 -1.33 -12.20
N THR A 33 -21.70 -0.97 -12.45
CA THR A 33 -20.59 -1.78 -11.95
C THR A 33 -19.34 -0.94 -11.72
N GLY A 34 -19.01 -0.74 -10.45
CA GLY A 34 -17.63 -0.50 -10.02
C GLY A 34 -17.17 0.95 -9.86
N ALA A 35 -17.89 1.77 -9.09
CA ALA A 35 -17.17 2.77 -8.30
C ALA A 35 -16.17 2.00 -7.40
N PRO A 36 -14.87 2.36 -7.34
CA PRO A 36 -13.90 1.60 -6.57
C PRO A 36 -14.37 1.54 -5.11
N MET A 37 -14.73 0.34 -4.64
CA MET A 37 -15.01 0.12 -3.22
C MET A 37 -13.77 0.55 -2.44
N ARG A 38 -13.91 1.52 -1.53
CA ARG A 38 -12.89 1.74 -0.50
C ARG A 38 -12.70 0.42 0.24
N SER A 39 -11.59 -0.25 0.00
CA SER A 39 -11.22 -1.48 0.71
C SER A 39 -10.72 -1.12 2.11
N SER A 40 -11.62 -0.68 2.99
CA SER A 40 -11.30 -0.53 4.40
C SER A 40 -11.41 -1.88 5.09
N HIS A 41 -10.33 -2.34 5.71
CA HIS A 41 -10.34 -3.51 6.59
C HIS A 41 -10.42 -3.04 8.05
N THR A 42 -11.34 -3.64 8.83
CA THR A 42 -11.52 -3.31 10.24
C THR A 42 -10.60 -4.16 11.11
N PHE A 43 -9.91 -3.50 12.04
CA PHE A 43 -9.07 -4.16 13.04
C PHE A 43 -9.67 -3.99 14.43
N THR A 44 -9.67 -5.07 15.21
CA THR A 44 -9.94 -5.05 16.65
C THR A 44 -8.61 -5.24 17.36
N ILE A 45 -8.25 -4.33 18.25
CA ILE A 45 -7.02 -4.38 19.03
C ILE A 45 -7.33 -4.19 20.51
N SER A 46 -6.56 -4.88 21.36
CA SER A 46 -6.60 -4.69 22.81
C SER A 46 -5.40 -3.84 23.22
N LEU A 47 -5.63 -2.83 24.05
CA LEU A 47 -4.60 -1.95 24.59
C LEU A 47 -4.65 -2.02 26.12
N PRO A 48 -3.51 -1.87 26.81
CA PRO A 48 -3.51 -1.60 28.24
C PRO A 48 -4.42 -0.40 28.56
N PRO A 49 -5.13 -0.42 29.70
CA PRO A 49 -6.13 0.61 30.03
C PRO A 49 -5.55 2.02 30.02
N ASP A 50 -4.35 2.20 30.57
CA ASP A 50 -3.67 3.49 30.63
C ASP A 50 -3.38 4.06 29.23
N LEU A 51 -2.92 3.20 28.31
CA LEU A 51 -2.64 3.58 26.94
C LEU A 51 -3.92 3.88 26.15
N ALA A 52 -5.00 3.14 26.40
CA ALA A 52 -6.29 3.42 25.80
C ALA A 52 -6.81 4.81 26.22
N ALA A 53 -6.66 5.16 27.50
CA ALA A 53 -7.03 6.47 28.02
C ALA A 53 -6.18 7.60 27.41
N GLU A 54 -4.89 7.36 27.18
CA GLU A 54 -4.01 8.32 26.49
C GLU A 54 -4.42 8.53 25.02
N VAL A 55 -4.77 7.46 24.32
CA VAL A 55 -5.30 7.54 22.94
C VAL A 55 -6.57 8.37 22.88
N ASP A 56 -7.51 8.14 23.81
CA ASP A 56 -8.78 8.87 23.85
C ASP A 56 -8.55 10.37 24.13
N ARG A 57 -7.64 10.68 25.06
CA ARG A 57 -7.24 12.06 25.38
C ARG A 57 -6.61 12.76 24.17
N LEU A 58 -5.63 12.13 23.53
CA LEU A 58 -4.93 12.71 22.38
C LEU A 58 -5.88 12.91 21.18
N ALA A 59 -6.77 11.95 20.93
CA ALA A 59 -7.79 12.08 19.89
C ALA A 59 -8.72 13.29 20.15
N ALA A 60 -9.12 13.51 21.41
CA ALA A 60 -9.93 14.65 21.80
C ALA A 60 -9.17 15.99 21.68
N GLU A 61 -7.92 16.04 22.14
CA GLU A 61 -7.04 17.21 22.03
C GLU A 61 -6.79 17.62 20.57
N GLU A 62 -6.60 16.66 19.68
CA GLU A 62 -6.38 16.91 18.26
C GLU A 62 -7.68 17.10 17.45
N HIS A 63 -8.84 17.00 18.08
CA HIS A 63 -10.18 17.03 17.46
C HIS A 63 -10.35 16.00 16.33
N ARG A 64 -9.87 14.77 16.53
CA ARG A 64 -9.92 13.68 15.53
C ARG A 64 -10.52 12.40 16.11
N SER A 65 -10.92 11.49 15.24
CA SER A 65 -11.36 10.16 15.67
C SER A 65 -10.17 9.25 15.99
N ARG A 66 -10.35 8.27 16.91
CA ARG A 66 -9.34 7.24 17.20
C ARG A 66 -8.84 6.54 15.94
N SER A 67 -9.74 6.16 15.05
CA SER A 67 -9.41 5.47 13.80
C SER A 67 -8.58 6.35 12.86
N GLU A 68 -8.78 7.67 12.87
CA GLU A 68 -7.94 8.61 12.12
C GLU A 68 -6.56 8.76 12.74
N LEU A 69 -6.50 8.94 14.06
CA LEU A 69 -5.26 9.02 14.83
C LEU A 69 -4.39 7.78 14.58
N PHE A 70 -4.95 6.58 14.72
CA PHE A 70 -4.20 5.33 14.48
C PHE A 70 -3.72 5.19 13.03
N ARG A 71 -4.55 5.57 12.04
CA ARG A 71 -4.16 5.50 10.63
C ARG A 71 -3.01 6.45 10.32
N GLU A 72 -3.01 7.66 10.88
CA GLU A 72 -1.91 8.61 10.72
C GLU A 72 -0.66 8.14 11.48
N ALA A 73 -0.80 7.74 12.75
CA ALA A 73 0.30 7.23 13.56
C ALA A 73 0.99 6.03 12.89
N PHE A 74 0.21 5.08 12.36
CA PHE A 74 0.75 3.93 11.65
C PHE A 74 1.48 4.34 10.37
N ARG A 75 0.92 5.26 9.57
CA ARG A 75 1.61 5.80 8.38
C ARG A 75 2.95 6.44 8.75
N ARG A 76 2.99 7.24 9.83
CA ARG A 76 4.23 7.85 10.32
C ARG A 76 5.23 6.81 10.82
N TYR A 77 4.78 5.80 11.55
CA TYR A 77 5.61 4.70 12.01
C TYR A 77 6.28 3.98 10.84
N VAL A 78 5.49 3.50 9.87
CA VAL A 78 6.02 2.78 8.69
C VAL A 78 6.97 3.65 7.89
N ASN A 79 6.62 4.93 7.65
CA ASN A 79 7.49 5.84 6.91
C ASN A 79 8.81 6.11 7.63
N SER A 80 8.79 6.21 8.95
CA SER A 80 9.99 6.39 9.77
C SER A 80 10.88 5.17 9.70
N GLN A 81 10.33 3.96 9.85
CA GLN A 81 11.07 2.71 9.72
C GLN A 81 11.71 2.58 8.33
N ARG A 82 10.92 2.76 7.25
CA ARG A 82 11.44 2.70 5.87
C ARG A 82 12.48 3.77 5.57
N ARG A 83 12.42 4.93 6.21
CA ARG A 83 13.45 5.96 6.08
C ARG A 83 14.75 5.49 6.73
N TRP A 84 14.69 4.94 7.94
CA TRP A 84 15.85 4.38 8.63
C TRP A 84 16.48 3.23 7.84
N ASP A 85 15.68 2.30 7.33
CA ASP A 85 16.17 1.19 6.50
C ASP A 85 16.95 1.71 5.29
N ARG A 86 16.46 2.76 4.63
CA ARG A 86 17.15 3.38 3.48
C ARG A 86 18.47 4.05 3.85
N ILE A 87 18.53 4.71 5.01
CA ILE A 87 19.75 5.35 5.52
C ILE A 87 20.78 4.28 5.88
N LEU A 88 20.36 3.24 6.58
CA LEU A 88 21.24 2.15 7.01
C LEU A 88 21.74 1.32 5.82
N ASP A 89 20.90 1.11 4.80
CA ASP A 89 21.30 0.42 3.55
C ASP A 89 22.24 1.27 2.67
N LEU A 90 22.37 2.58 2.92
CA LEU A 90 23.29 3.42 2.14
C LEU A 90 24.75 3.01 2.35
N GLY A 91 25.17 2.77 3.60
CA GLY A 91 26.55 2.41 3.94
C GLY A 91 27.03 1.13 3.26
N PRO A 92 26.35 -0.02 3.48
CA PRO A 92 26.70 -1.28 2.82
C PRO A 92 26.65 -1.21 1.30
N ARG A 93 25.67 -0.48 0.71
CA ARG A 93 25.62 -0.28 -0.74
C ARG A 93 26.82 0.51 -1.25
N ALA A 94 27.19 1.59 -0.57
CA ALA A 94 28.35 2.40 -0.95
C ALA A 94 29.65 1.59 -0.82
N ALA A 95 29.82 0.83 0.27
CA ALA A 95 30.98 -0.05 0.45
C ALA A 95 31.09 -1.09 -0.66
N ARG A 96 29.99 -1.78 -1.00
CA ARG A 96 29.95 -2.73 -2.12
C ARG A 96 30.29 -2.08 -3.46
N ALA A 97 29.71 -0.91 -3.74
CA ALA A 97 29.97 -0.18 -4.98
C ALA A 97 31.43 0.29 -5.09
N ALA A 98 32.08 0.59 -3.95
CA ALA A 98 33.49 0.98 -3.88
C ALA A 98 34.45 -0.22 -3.72
N GLY A 99 33.94 -1.46 -3.65
CA GLY A 99 34.76 -2.66 -3.47
C GLY A 99 35.44 -2.76 -2.10
N LEU A 100 34.91 -2.08 -1.08
CA LEU A 100 35.46 -2.09 0.28
C LEU A 100 34.95 -3.31 1.03
N ALA A 101 35.89 -4.15 1.49
CA ALA A 101 35.58 -5.43 2.13
C ALA A 101 36.14 -5.58 3.56
N SER A 102 37.01 -4.66 4.01
CA SER A 102 37.52 -4.63 5.38
C SER A 102 37.03 -3.40 6.13
N GLU A 103 36.92 -3.52 7.45
CA GLU A 103 36.50 -2.44 8.33
C GLU A 103 37.45 -1.25 8.25
N GLU A 104 38.76 -1.50 8.24
CA GLU A 104 39.79 -0.47 8.15
C GLU A 104 39.72 0.31 6.84
N ALA A 105 39.42 -0.38 5.72
CA ALA A 105 39.25 0.25 4.42
C ALA A 105 37.98 1.11 4.36
N ILE A 106 36.90 0.67 5.02
CA ILE A 106 35.65 1.44 5.15
C ILE A 106 35.88 2.69 5.98
N ASP A 107 36.52 2.56 7.15
CA ASP A 107 36.79 3.68 8.05
C ASP A 107 37.66 4.74 7.39
N ALA A 108 38.77 4.32 6.74
CA ALA A 108 39.63 5.23 6.01
C ALA A 108 38.89 5.99 4.90
N ALA A 109 38.00 5.31 4.16
CA ALA A 109 37.19 5.92 3.11
C ALA A 109 36.17 6.93 3.66
N VAL A 110 35.50 6.60 4.78
CA VAL A 110 34.56 7.51 5.45
C VAL A 110 35.29 8.74 5.96
N ASP A 111 36.43 8.56 6.63
CA ASP A 111 37.25 9.65 7.14
C ASP A 111 37.67 10.62 6.03
N GLN A 112 38.12 10.07 4.89
CA GLN A 112 38.51 10.86 3.75
C GLN A 112 37.31 11.63 3.17
N ALA A 113 36.17 10.98 2.95
CA ALA A 113 34.95 11.62 2.44
C ALA A 113 34.47 12.77 3.36
N VAL A 114 34.52 12.58 4.68
CA VAL A 114 34.16 13.62 5.65
C VAL A 114 35.13 14.81 5.58
N ARG A 115 36.44 14.56 5.45
CA ARG A 115 37.44 15.63 5.29
C ARG A 115 37.19 16.44 4.02
N ASP A 116 36.86 15.78 2.92
CA ASP A 116 36.59 16.42 1.63
C ASP A 116 35.35 17.31 1.69
N VAL A 117 34.22 16.80 2.21
CA VAL A 117 33.00 17.61 2.41
C VAL A 117 33.24 18.81 3.32
N ARG A 118 34.01 18.63 4.42
CA ARG A 118 34.37 19.75 5.32
C ARG A 118 35.25 20.78 4.63
N ARG A 119 36.15 20.36 3.73
CA ARG A 119 37.00 21.25 2.94
C ARG A 119 36.17 22.04 1.94
N GLU A 120 35.24 21.40 1.24
CA GLU A 120 34.32 22.06 0.31
C GLU A 120 33.44 23.10 1.00
N ARG A 121 32.84 22.73 2.14
CA ARG A 121 32.02 23.67 2.93
C ARG A 121 32.80 24.91 3.38
N ARG A 122 34.09 24.76 3.72
CA ARG A 122 34.97 25.89 4.06
C ARG A 122 35.34 26.79 2.88
N ARG A 123 35.20 26.29 1.65
CA ARG A 123 35.51 27.04 0.41
C ARG A 123 34.28 27.74 -0.18
N GLY A 124 33.09 27.27 0.16
CA GLY A 124 31.81 27.83 -0.27
C GLY A 124 31.20 28.86 0.70
N VAL A 125 31.99 29.33 1.68
CA VAL A 125 31.71 30.46 2.58
C VAL A 125 32.74 31.53 2.27
#